data_AF-A0A7X9P067-F1
#
_entry.id   AF-A0A7X9P067-F1
#
_cell.length_a   1.000
_cell.length_b   1.000
_cell.length_c   1.000
_cell.angle_alpha   90.00
_cell.angle_beta   90.00
_cell.angle_gamma   90.00
#
_symmetry.space_group_name_H-M   'P 1'
#
loop_
_entity.id
_entity.type
_entity.pdbx_description
1 polymer ?
#
loop_
_entity_poly.entity_id
_entity_poly.type
_entity_poly.pdbx_seq_one_letter_code
_entity_poly.pdbx_strand_id
1 'polypeptide(L)'
;MMDENMIAMQFANAINTTEDENQIVQMMQAAFGMLQGMNLPEENIKDIAGKVSTFLSELEVEEGSQAAKNKAKAVETLATLIG
;
A
#
# COMPACT_ATOMS: atom_id res chain seq x y z
N MET A 1 -7.35 15.23 8.40
CA MET A 1 -7.42 13.83 7.93
C MET A 1 -6.11 13.54 7.24
N MET A 2 -5.43 12.46 7.61
CA MET A 2 -4.34 11.93 6.79
C MET A 2 -5.03 11.31 5.58
N ASP A 3 -4.78 11.86 4.39
CA ASP A 3 -5.55 11.57 3.19
C ASP A 3 -5.11 10.20 2.63
N GLU A 4 -6.01 9.22 2.66
CA GLU A 4 -5.80 7.90 2.08
C GLU A 4 -5.33 7.98 0.62
N ASN A 5 -5.73 9.03 -0.12
CA ASN A 5 -5.31 9.25 -1.49
C ASN A 5 -3.83 9.63 -1.56
N MET A 6 -3.31 10.36 -0.57
CA MET A 6 -1.88 10.67 -0.50
C MET A 6 -1.06 9.39 -0.28
N ILE A 7 -1.51 8.51 0.61
CA ILE A 7 -0.86 7.21 0.87
C ILE A 7 -0.91 6.34 -0.40
N ALA A 8 -2.08 6.24 -1.04
CA ALA A 8 -2.27 5.47 -2.25
C ALA A 8 -1.38 5.95 -3.41
N MET A 9 -1.27 7.27 -3.61
CA MET A 9 -0.42 7.86 -4.64
C MET A 9 1.08 7.67 -4.36
N GLN A 10 1.51 7.74 -3.10
CA GLN A 10 2.91 7.45 -2.72
C GLN A 10 3.27 6.01 -3.05
N PHE A 11 2.39 5.05 -2.75
CA PHE A 11 2.62 3.65 -3.10
C PHE A 11 2.56 3.40 -4.60
N ALA A 12 1.64 4.03 -5.33
CA ALA A 12 1.59 3.91 -6.79
C ALA A 12 2.88 4.42 -7.44
N ASN A 13 3.45 5.53 -6.96
CA ASN A 13 4.74 6.01 -7.44
C ASN A 13 5.85 5.00 -7.13
N ALA A 14 5.96 4.57 -5.88
CA ALA A 14 6.97 3.60 -5.46
C ALA A 14 6.88 2.28 -6.25
N ILE A 15 5.68 1.78 -6.51
CA ILE A 15 5.45 0.57 -7.32
C ILE A 15 6.12 0.67 -8.69
N ASN A 16 6.06 1.86 -9.31
CA ASN A 16 6.61 2.09 -10.64
C ASN A 16 8.12 2.41 -10.64
N THR A 17 8.68 2.84 -9.51
CA THR A 17 10.08 3.31 -9.42
C THR A 17 11.02 2.36 -8.68
N THR A 18 10.48 1.51 -7.81
CA THR A 18 11.26 0.61 -6.96
C THR A 18 11.66 -0.66 -7.71
N GLU A 19 12.89 -1.11 -7.50
CA GLU A 19 13.43 -2.31 -8.15
C GLU A 19 13.30 -3.59 -7.30
N ASP A 20 12.79 -3.49 -6.07
CA ASP A 20 12.69 -4.58 -5.09
C ASP A 20 11.35 -4.55 -4.32
N GLU A 21 10.60 -5.66 -4.38
CA GLU A 21 9.32 -5.83 -3.71
C GLU A 21 9.42 -5.65 -2.18
N ASN A 22 10.56 -5.96 -1.56
CA ASN A 22 10.76 -5.83 -0.13
C ASN A 22 10.76 -4.37 0.34
N GLN A 23 11.23 -3.44 -0.51
CA GLN A 23 11.18 -2.01 -0.19
C GLN A 23 9.73 -1.51 -0.15
N ILE A 24 8.86 -2.04 -1.02
CA ILE A 24 7.42 -1.73 -1.00
C ILE A 24 6.80 -2.21 0.31
N VAL A 25 7.09 -3.44 0.73
CA VAL A 25 6.59 -4.00 2.00
C VAL A 25 7.01 -3.13 3.18
N GLN A 26 8.30 -2.78 3.27
CA GLN A 26 8.83 -1.98 4.37
C GLN A 26 8.18 -0.59 4.42
N MET A 27 8.03 0.05 3.27
CA MET A 27 7.39 1.36 3.17
C MET A 27 5.91 1.29 3.59
N MET A 28 5.18 0.25 3.18
CA MET A 28 3.79 0.04 3.60
C MET A 28 3.68 -0.19 5.10
N GLN A 29 4.50 -1.10 5.66
CA GLN A 29 4.52 -1.38 7.09
C GLN A 29 4.84 -0.12 7.90
N ALA A 30 5.78 0.71 7.43
CA ALA A 30 6.09 1.98 8.08
C ALA A 30 4.91 2.96 8.06
N ALA A 31 4.24 3.13 6.91
CA ALA A 31 3.09 4.03 6.80
C ALA A 31 1.92 3.60 7.69
N PHE A 32 1.56 2.31 7.68
CA PHE A 32 0.47 1.81 8.52
C PHE A 32 0.85 1.72 9.99
N GLY A 33 2.12 1.45 10.31
CA GLY A 33 2.65 1.55 11.68
C GLY A 33 2.59 2.99 12.22
N MET A 34 2.78 4.00 11.37
CA MET A 34 2.60 5.41 11.74
C MET A 34 1.14 5.71 12.06
N LEU A 35 0.19 5.23 11.25
CA LEU A 35 -1.25 5.39 11.51
C LEU A 35 -1.66 4.75 12.85
N GLN A 36 -1.14 3.56 13.15
CA GLN A 36 -1.32 2.92 14.45
C GLN A 36 -0.73 3.77 15.59
N GLY A 37 0.47 4.32 15.40
CA GLY A 37 1.12 5.22 16.37
C GLY A 37 0.39 6.54 16.61
N MET A 38 -0.51 6.94 15.70
CA MET A 38 -1.40 8.11 15.87
C MET A 38 -2.67 7.78 16.69
N ASN A 39 -2.77 6.59 17.29
CA ASN A 39 -3.93 6.10 18.03
C ASN A 39 -5.24 6.14 17.21
N LEU A 40 -5.15 5.93 15.89
CA LEU A 40 -6.33 5.72 15.07
C LEU A 40 -7.01 4.39 15.46
N PRO A 41 -8.35 4.34 15.51
CA PRO A 41 -9.06 3.08 15.69
C PRO A 41 -8.66 2.06 14.63
N GLU A 42 -8.53 0.79 15.03
CA GLU A 42 -8.14 -0.31 14.14
C GLU A 42 -9.03 -0.38 12.90
N GLU A 43 -10.35 -0.25 13.06
CA GLU A 43 -11.32 -0.24 11.96
C GLU A 43 -11.07 0.89 10.94
N ASN A 44 -10.59 2.06 11.39
CA ASN A 44 -10.24 3.14 10.47
C ASN A 44 -8.95 2.82 9.70
N ILE A 45 -8.00 2.14 10.33
CA ILE A 45 -6.76 1.73 9.69
C ILE A 45 -7.05 0.64 8.64
N LYS A 46 -7.94 -0.30 8.95
CA LYS A 46 -8.45 -1.30 8.00
C LYS A 46 -9.20 -0.66 6.84
N ASP A 47 -10.05 0.34 7.10
CA ASP A 47 -10.74 1.09 6.04
C ASP A 47 -9.75 1.78 5.09
N ILE A 48 -8.73 2.46 5.63
CA ILE A 48 -7.66 3.07 4.84
C ILE A 48 -6.90 2.02 4.03
N ALA A 49 -6.52 0.89 4.66
CA ALA A 49 -5.82 -0.20 3.98
C ALA A 49 -6.67 -0.79 2.84
N GLY A 50 -7.98 -0.96 3.05
CA GLY A 50 -8.92 -1.44 2.04
C GLY A 50 -9.05 -0.50 0.85
N LYS A 51 -9.17 0.81 1.10
CA LYS A 51 -9.21 1.83 0.04
C LYS A 51 -7.93 1.87 -0.78
N VAL A 52 -6.77 1.85 -0.11
CA VAL A 52 -5.47 1.80 -0.77
C VAL A 52 -5.32 0.52 -1.59
N SER A 53 -5.72 -0.63 -1.04
CA SER A 53 -5.63 -1.92 -1.75
C SER A 53 -6.48 -1.94 -3.01
N THR A 54 -7.70 -1.39 -2.93
CA THR A 54 -8.60 -1.24 -4.08
C THR A 54 -7.96 -0.38 -5.16
N PHE A 55 -7.49 0.81 -4.80
CA PHE A 55 -6.82 1.72 -5.73
C PHE A 55 -5.60 1.08 -6.41
N LEU A 56 -4.75 0.40 -5.64
CA LEU A 56 -3.55 -0.24 -6.19
C LEU A 56 -3.88 -1.45 -7.06
N SER A 57 -4.99 -2.15 -6.81
CA SER A 57 -5.42 -3.27 -7.65
C SER A 57 -5.82 -2.81 -9.06
N GLU A 58 -6.42 -1.63 -9.15
CA GLU A 58 -6.84 -0.97 -10.41
C GLU A 58 -5.67 -0.31 -11.17
N LEU A 59 -4.50 -0.15 -10.54
CA LEU A 59 -3.34 0.44 -11.18
C LEU A 59 -2.87 -0.43 -12.37
N GLU A 60 -2.91 0.14 -13.56
CA GLU A 60 -2.36 -0.48 -14.77
C GLU A 60 -0.83 -0.47 -14.71
N VAL A 61 -0.25 -1.66 -14.84
CA VAL A 61 1.20 -1.90 -14.88
C VAL A 61 1.47 -2.93 -15.96
N GLU A 62 2.62 -2.81 -16.61
CA GLU A 62 3.02 -3.77 -17.65
C GLU A 62 3.16 -5.18 -17.05
N GLU A 63 2.51 -6.17 -17.65
CA GLU A 63 2.55 -7.56 -17.17
C GLU A 63 3.98 -8.13 -17.27
N GLY A 64 4.42 -8.85 -16.23
CA GLY A 64 5.78 -9.38 -16.15
C GLY A 64 6.86 -8.36 -15.75
N SER A 65 6.52 -7.07 -15.65
CA SER A 65 7.44 -6.03 -15.17
C SER A 65 7.71 -6.13 -13.66
N GLN A 66 8.77 -5.45 -13.20
CA GLN A 66 9.02 -5.31 -11.77
C GLN A 66 7.88 -4.56 -11.06
N ALA A 67 7.25 -3.58 -11.73
CA ALA A 67 6.08 -2.87 -11.21
C ALA A 67 4.90 -3.82 -10.96
N ALA A 68 4.68 -4.82 -11.82
CA ALA A 68 3.65 -5.83 -11.59
C ALA A 68 3.91 -6.66 -10.33
N LYS A 69 5.16 -7.04 -10.05
CA LYS A 69 5.53 -7.76 -8.83
C LYS A 69 5.39 -6.89 -7.59
N ASN A 70 5.85 -5.64 -7.67
CA ASN A 70 5.70 -4.64 -6.61
C ASN A 70 4.22 -4.43 -6.27
N LYS A 71 3.36 -4.28 -7.28
CA LYS A 71 1.90 -4.16 -7.13
C LYS A 71 1.30 -5.37 -6.42
N ALA A 72 1.66 -6.58 -6.87
CA ALA A 72 1.16 -7.81 -6.25
C ALA A 72 1.57 -7.91 -4.78
N LYS A 73 2.83 -7.62 -4.45
CA LYS A 73 3.33 -7.65 -3.07
C LYS A 73 2.66 -6.58 -2.18
N ALA A 74 2.43 -5.40 -2.74
CA ALA A 74 1.70 -4.32 -2.09
C ALA A 74 0.29 -4.75 -1.67
N VAL A 75 -0.49 -5.29 -2.62
CA VAL A 75 -1.86 -5.75 -2.38
C VAL A 75 -1.90 -6.90 -1.35
N GLU A 76 -0.99 -7.86 -1.45
CA GLU A 76 -0.85 -8.96 -0.47
C GLU A 76 -0.57 -8.44 0.95
N THR A 77 0.33 -7.46 1.07
CA THR A 77 0.70 -6.85 2.35
C THR A 77 -0.49 -6.13 2.98
N LEU A 78 -1.25 -5.37 2.18
CA LEU A 78 -2.46 -4.69 2.63
C LEU A 78 -3.57 -5.67 3.02
N ALA A 79 -3.75 -6.77 2.28
CA ALA A 79 -4.71 -7.81 2.65
C ALA A 79 -4.42 -8.40 4.04
N THR A 80 -3.14 -8.61 4.37
CA THR A 80 -2.73 -9.11 5.70
C THR A 80 -3.05 -8.12 6.82
N LEU A 81 -2.99 -6.80 6.54
CA LEU A 81 -3.34 -5.75 7.49
C LEU A 81 -4.86 -5.62 7.71
N ILE A 82 -5.65 -5.91 6.68
CA ILE A 82 -7.12 -5.84 6.75
C ILE A 82 -7.67 -7.00 7.60
N GLY A 83 -7.04 -8.18 7.53
CA GLY A 83 -7.42 -9.38 8.27
C GLY A 83 -8.23 -10.35 7.43
#